data_AF-A0A2I8A6Q0-F1
#
_entry.id   AF-A0A2I8A6Q0-F1
#
_cell.length_a   1.000
_cell.length_b   1.000
_cell.length_c   1.000
_cell.angle_alpha   90.00
_cell.angle_beta   90.00
_cell.angle_gamma   90.00
#
_symmetry.space_group_name_H-M   'P 1'
#
loop_
_entity.id
_entity.type
_entity.pdbx_description
1 polymer ?
#
loop_
_entity_poly.entity_id
_entity_poly.type
_entity_poly.pdbx_seq_one_letter_code
_entity_poly.pdbx_strand_id
1 'polypeptide(L)'
;MKNNVQISLLKIIEILTANSKHIIINLKHLQENYQRTGVKKIYGVRDINGNLIQPWLRTEYIDNSPYVRMGKFVFNRNTATINLLVKRQVKLVKSDDQTPILEVAGLLVNDLHTFNNYTIVSNGKINVPYLKIKISSKKTFDLIKEVLDSQEFDCHREYTLQLEVLPLVTNDVKYPNIDGLFDELAKIKVITSIINANLKGESDTFVESQIDELKTHYISPNVYLNFPKSNECQNHQQGLSDGSIAVQDIYHIDIGSQDILNLSKFYSANKFLDKMYRLYDKETGEIFLKPNWSMAWQDNIAVRYKFLSSRVKITKVDEFMKVIFDDFLGIENYGIVAAMLAKVGANSLGELLQDKYSGQIVSKEMMVTALTEAKTKLEQYAEKMYQEKISPLVFYIGVTGMLPEEMSAPAMTATELARKYPHLQFSKYEKTGQFFVVGDSVISIYVQPAYYSRQTDVSEQVVVEK
;
A
#
# COMPACT_ATOMS: atom_id res chain seq x y z
N MET A 1 1.13 7.05 -44.91
CA MET A 1 1.93 7.47 -43.75
C MET A 1 2.06 6.26 -42.84
N LYS A 2 3.27 5.76 -42.59
CA LYS A 2 3.48 4.69 -41.59
C LYS A 2 3.19 5.32 -40.23
N ASN A 3 2.10 4.92 -39.59
CA ASN A 3 1.85 5.22 -38.17
C ASN A 3 3.00 4.60 -37.37
N ASN A 4 4.02 5.40 -37.07
CA ASN A 4 4.99 5.04 -36.05
C ASN A 4 4.22 5.15 -34.73
N VAL A 5 3.59 4.05 -34.30
CA VAL A 5 2.96 3.98 -32.98
C VAL A 5 4.09 4.14 -31.98
N GLN A 6 4.23 5.34 -31.45
CA GLN A 6 5.23 5.66 -30.45
C GLN A 6 4.95 4.80 -29.22
N ILE A 7 5.94 4.01 -28.81
CA ILE A 7 5.82 3.15 -27.61
C ILE A 7 5.52 4.03 -26.38
N SER A 8 4.53 3.64 -25.57
CA SER A 8 4.17 4.37 -24.36
C SER A 8 5.09 4.07 -23.20
N LEU A 9 5.10 4.97 -22.20
CA LEU A 9 5.80 4.75 -20.94
C LEU A 9 5.33 3.47 -20.25
N LEU A 10 4.02 3.18 -20.25
CA LEU A 10 3.49 1.93 -19.69
C LEU A 10 4.13 0.72 -20.35
N LYS A 11 4.25 0.72 -21.68
CA LYS A 11 4.85 -0.40 -22.41
C LYS A 11 6.34 -0.53 -22.12
N ILE A 12 7.06 0.58 -22.00
CA ILE A 12 8.46 0.58 -21.55
C ILE A 12 8.57 -0.01 -20.13
N ILE A 13 7.72 0.41 -19.19
CA ILE A 13 7.72 -0.11 -17.81
C ILE A 13 7.47 -1.62 -17.76
N GLU A 14 6.56 -2.15 -18.59
CA GLU A 14 6.36 -3.60 -18.72
C GLU A 14 7.65 -4.31 -19.16
N ILE A 15 8.32 -3.79 -20.19
CA ILE A 15 9.57 -4.36 -20.72
C ILE A 15 10.67 -4.29 -19.64
N LEU A 16 10.83 -3.15 -18.96
CA LEU A 16 11.82 -2.98 -17.89
C LEU A 16 11.55 -3.93 -16.72
N THR A 17 10.28 -4.13 -16.34
CA THR A 17 9.89 -5.02 -15.25
C THR A 17 10.24 -6.48 -15.58
N ALA A 18 9.86 -6.93 -16.78
CA ALA A 18 10.16 -8.28 -17.26
C ALA A 18 11.67 -8.56 -17.41
N ASN A 19 12.47 -7.51 -17.67
CA ASN A 19 13.91 -7.63 -17.88
C ASN A 19 14.76 -7.05 -16.72
N SER A 20 14.18 -6.80 -15.56
CA SER A 20 14.84 -6.11 -14.42
C SER A 20 16.15 -6.75 -13.94
N LYS A 21 16.36 -8.05 -14.17
CA LYS A 21 17.61 -8.76 -13.85
C LYS A 21 18.80 -8.33 -14.73
N HIS A 22 18.53 -7.75 -15.90
CA HIS A 22 19.54 -7.35 -16.89
C HIS A 22 19.78 -5.85 -16.94
N ILE A 23 19.21 -5.10 -15.98
CA ILE A 23 19.22 -3.65 -15.98
C ILE A 23 19.66 -3.15 -14.60
N ILE A 24 20.63 -2.26 -14.60
CA ILE A 24 21.04 -1.48 -13.42
C ILE A 24 20.82 0.01 -13.71
N ILE A 25 20.45 0.76 -12.68
CA ILE A 25 20.17 2.20 -12.75
C ILE A 25 21.24 2.98 -12.02
N ASN A 26 21.61 4.15 -12.56
CA ASN A 26 22.46 5.10 -11.86
C ASN A 26 21.63 5.83 -10.81
N LEU A 27 21.82 5.47 -9.53
CA LEU A 27 21.01 5.98 -8.43
C LEU A 27 21.32 7.45 -8.12
N LYS A 28 22.59 7.86 -8.22
CA LYS A 28 22.99 9.26 -8.02
C LYS A 28 22.27 10.16 -9.03
N HIS A 29 22.34 9.79 -10.30
CA HIS A 29 21.66 10.52 -11.36
C HIS A 29 20.14 10.56 -11.16
N LEU A 30 19.53 9.44 -10.74
CA LEU A 30 18.10 9.42 -10.41
C LEU A 30 17.76 10.41 -9.28
N GLN A 31 18.59 10.50 -8.24
CA GLN A 31 18.38 11.42 -7.11
C GLN A 31 18.54 12.89 -7.51
N GLU A 32 19.52 13.21 -8.35
CA GLU A 32 19.77 14.57 -8.86
C GLU A 32 18.62 15.09 -9.72
N ASN A 33 17.94 14.21 -10.47
CA ASN A 33 16.85 14.57 -11.38
C ASN A 33 15.45 14.28 -10.79
N TYR A 34 15.36 13.95 -9.50
CA TYR A 34 14.11 13.57 -8.84
C TYR A 34 13.56 14.72 -7.98
N GLN A 35 12.36 15.18 -8.32
CA GLN A 35 11.59 16.06 -7.46
C GLN A 35 10.78 15.27 -6.42
N ARG A 36 10.87 15.68 -5.14
CA ARG A 36 10.08 15.05 -4.07
C ARG A 36 8.60 15.35 -4.22
N THR A 37 7.77 14.31 -4.09
CA THR A 37 6.30 14.41 -4.18
C THR A 37 5.60 14.32 -2.82
N GLY A 38 6.37 14.38 -1.73
CA GLY A 38 5.87 14.33 -0.36
C GLY A 38 6.79 15.10 0.59
N VAL A 39 6.31 15.40 1.79
CA VAL A 39 7.11 16.07 2.82
C VAL A 39 8.29 15.18 3.22
N LYS A 40 9.50 15.74 3.20
CA LYS A 40 10.72 15.05 3.59
C LYS A 40 10.63 14.62 5.05
N LYS A 41 10.99 13.35 5.29
CA LYS A 41 11.07 12.75 6.62
C LYS A 41 12.53 12.49 6.98
N ILE A 42 12.85 12.72 8.23
CA ILE A 42 14.16 12.50 8.84
C ILE A 42 14.05 11.43 9.92
N TYR A 43 15.13 10.67 10.14
CA TYR A 43 15.15 9.63 11.17
C TYR A 43 15.15 10.24 12.57
N GLY A 44 14.33 9.68 13.45
CA GLY A 44 14.16 10.12 14.83
C GLY A 44 12.74 10.55 15.20
N VAL A 45 12.54 10.78 16.49
CA VAL A 45 11.29 11.28 17.10
C VAL A 45 11.57 12.65 17.69
N ARG A 46 10.62 13.59 17.56
CA ARG A 46 10.75 14.88 18.24
C ARG A 46 10.31 14.77 19.71
N ASP A 47 11.10 15.33 20.61
CA ASP A 47 10.73 15.45 22.03
C ASP A 47 9.63 16.50 22.25
N ILE A 48 9.22 16.68 23.52
CA ILE A 48 8.21 17.68 23.90
C ILE A 48 8.62 19.13 23.57
N ASN A 49 9.92 19.39 23.38
CA ASN A 49 10.48 20.69 23.04
C ASN A 49 10.69 20.85 21.52
N GLY A 50 10.38 19.81 20.72
CA GLY A 50 10.55 19.80 19.27
C GLY A 50 11.95 19.40 18.78
N ASN A 51 12.87 19.04 19.68
CA ASN A 51 14.22 18.58 19.34
C ASN A 51 14.19 17.17 18.78
N LEU A 52 14.99 16.89 17.75
CA LEU A 52 15.06 15.58 17.14
C LEU A 52 15.94 14.62 17.96
N ILE A 53 15.33 13.59 18.53
CA ILE A 53 16.02 12.45 19.13
C ILE A 53 16.30 11.45 18.01
N GLN A 54 17.57 11.30 17.64
CA GLN A 54 17.98 10.33 16.64
C GLN A 54 17.96 8.90 17.19
N PRO A 55 17.71 7.89 16.35
CA PRO A 55 17.82 6.49 16.77
C PRO A 55 19.27 6.14 17.15
N TRP A 56 19.43 5.27 18.15
CA TRP A 56 20.75 4.77 18.57
C TRP A 56 21.43 3.85 17.53
N LEU A 57 20.71 3.46 16.49
CA LEU A 57 21.19 2.69 15.34
C LEU A 57 21.01 3.46 14.05
N ARG A 58 21.85 3.15 13.05
CA ARG A 58 21.72 3.62 11.67
C ARG A 58 22.08 2.51 10.68
N THR A 59 21.81 2.76 9.40
CA THR A 59 22.13 1.83 8.31
C THR A 59 23.28 2.33 7.48
N GLU A 60 24.14 1.41 7.05
CA GLU A 60 25.18 1.68 6.04
C GLU A 60 25.01 0.72 4.87
N TYR A 61 25.16 1.22 3.64
CA TYR A 61 25.11 0.37 2.46
C TYR A 61 26.31 -0.59 2.45
N ILE A 62 26.06 -1.85 2.08
CA ILE A 62 27.12 -2.85 1.92
C ILE A 62 27.92 -2.56 0.64
N ASP A 63 27.24 -2.05 -0.38
CA ASP A 63 27.85 -1.68 -1.65
C ASP A 63 28.05 -0.15 -1.76
N ASN A 64 29.23 0.27 -2.23
CA ASN A 64 29.54 1.67 -2.55
C ASN A 64 29.25 2.01 -4.02
N SER A 65 28.49 1.16 -4.73
CA SER A 65 28.23 1.35 -6.14
C SER A 65 27.21 2.49 -6.36
N PRO A 66 27.45 3.39 -7.34
CA PRO A 66 26.43 4.33 -7.80
C PRO A 66 25.33 3.63 -8.60
N TYR A 67 25.58 2.42 -9.09
CA TYR A 67 24.59 1.61 -9.80
C TYR A 67 23.94 0.59 -8.89
N VAL A 68 22.62 0.50 -8.97
CA VAL A 68 21.81 -0.48 -8.26
C VAL A 68 20.97 -1.27 -9.25
N ARG A 69 20.58 -2.48 -8.87
CA ARG A 69 19.64 -3.26 -9.68
C ARG A 69 18.34 -2.50 -9.89
N MET A 70 17.78 -2.60 -11.11
CA MET A 70 16.48 -2.01 -11.41
C MET A 70 15.44 -2.46 -10.38
N GLY A 71 14.76 -1.48 -9.81
CA GLY A 71 13.72 -1.67 -8.82
C GLY A 71 12.43 -2.26 -9.39
N LYS A 72 11.40 -2.32 -8.55
CA LYS A 72 10.04 -2.68 -8.97
C LYS A 72 9.24 -1.42 -9.27
N PHE A 73 8.59 -1.35 -10.42
CA PHE A 73 7.58 -0.31 -10.67
C PHE A 73 6.28 -0.66 -9.93
N VAL A 74 5.73 0.31 -9.21
CA VAL A 74 4.52 0.17 -8.41
C VAL A 74 3.55 1.29 -8.79
N PHE A 75 2.43 0.89 -9.36
CA PHE A 75 1.32 1.79 -9.66
C PHE A 75 0.54 2.09 -8.39
N ASN A 76 0.24 3.36 -8.20
CA ASN A 76 -0.65 3.76 -7.13
C ASN A 76 -2.09 3.28 -7.43
N ARG A 77 -2.82 2.91 -6.37
CA ARG A 77 -4.15 2.32 -6.48
C ARG A 77 -5.27 3.34 -6.72
N ASN A 78 -5.02 4.62 -6.45
CA ASN A 78 -6.04 5.67 -6.54
C ASN A 78 -5.54 7.01 -7.09
N THR A 79 -4.31 7.09 -7.61
CA THR A 79 -3.78 8.28 -8.29
C THR A 79 -2.98 7.85 -9.50
N ALA A 80 -2.84 8.72 -10.51
CA ALA A 80 -1.98 8.47 -11.67
C ALA A 80 -0.49 8.63 -11.32
N THR A 81 -0.01 7.83 -10.38
CA THR A 81 1.35 7.87 -9.84
C THR A 81 2.03 6.52 -10.06
N ILE A 82 3.27 6.55 -10.54
CA ILE A 82 4.13 5.37 -10.69
C ILE A 82 5.39 5.59 -9.87
N ASN A 83 5.66 4.66 -8.96
CA ASN A 83 6.88 4.66 -8.15
C ASN A 83 7.85 3.59 -8.65
N LEU A 84 9.14 3.88 -8.60
CA LEU A 84 10.22 2.92 -8.71
C LEU A 84 10.75 2.60 -7.30
N LEU A 85 10.46 1.39 -6.83
CA LEU A 85 10.91 0.87 -5.54
C LEU A 85 12.30 0.26 -5.70
N VAL A 86 13.32 0.97 -5.24
CA VAL A 86 14.71 0.53 -5.22
C VAL A 86 15.00 -0.18 -3.89
N LYS A 87 15.52 -1.40 -3.98
CA LYS A 87 15.93 -2.23 -2.84
C LYS A 87 17.46 -2.27 -2.78
N ARG A 88 18.05 -1.95 -1.63
CA ARG A 88 19.51 -2.06 -1.40
C ARG A 88 19.81 -2.79 -0.10
N GLN A 89 20.89 -3.56 -0.10
CA GLN A 89 21.38 -4.23 1.10
C GLN A 89 22.09 -3.23 2.02
N VAL A 90 21.88 -3.40 3.31
CA VAL A 90 22.48 -2.57 4.35
C VAL A 90 22.93 -3.43 5.52
N LYS A 91 23.95 -2.95 6.23
CA LYS A 91 24.30 -3.41 7.57
C LYS A 91 23.78 -2.42 8.61
N LEU A 92 23.50 -2.95 9.80
CA LEU A 92 23.09 -2.17 10.95
C LEU A 92 24.33 -1.80 11.77
N VAL A 93 24.47 -0.53 12.15
CA VAL A 93 25.60 -0.05 12.96
C VAL A 93 25.09 0.86 14.07
N LYS A 94 25.83 0.98 15.17
CA LYS A 94 25.52 1.99 16.19
C LYS A 94 25.79 3.40 15.68
N SER A 95 24.96 4.34 16.11
CA SER A 95 25.06 5.74 15.68
C SER A 95 26.25 6.48 16.29
N ASP A 96 26.71 6.08 17.47
CA ASP A 96 27.76 6.75 18.25
C ASP A 96 29.18 6.37 17.82
N ASP A 97 29.44 5.08 17.63
CA ASP A 97 30.78 4.53 17.40
C ASP A 97 30.90 3.74 16.08
N GLN A 98 29.82 3.66 15.30
CA GLN A 98 29.74 2.92 14.03
C GLN A 98 30.00 1.41 14.15
N THR A 99 29.94 0.86 15.35
CA THR A 99 30.12 -0.58 15.58
C THR A 99 29.02 -1.37 14.87
N PRO A 100 29.37 -2.35 14.02
CA PRO A 100 28.38 -3.21 13.38
C PRO A 100 27.60 -4.06 14.37
N ILE A 101 26.29 -4.16 14.15
CA ILE A 101 25.42 -5.15 14.77
C ILE A 101 25.35 -6.33 13.81
N LEU A 102 25.82 -7.50 14.24
CA LEU A 102 25.87 -8.72 13.42
C LEU A 102 24.70 -9.65 13.71
N GLU A 103 24.17 -9.61 14.93
CA GLU A 103 23.12 -10.49 15.41
C GLU A 103 22.12 -9.70 16.25
N VAL A 104 20.83 -9.99 16.09
CA VAL A 104 19.73 -9.52 16.94
C VAL A 104 18.76 -10.67 17.17
N ALA A 105 18.43 -10.98 18.42
CA ALA A 105 17.46 -12.01 18.79
C ALA A 105 17.75 -13.42 18.20
N GLY A 106 19.03 -13.77 18.03
CA GLY A 106 19.45 -15.03 17.39
C GLY A 106 19.48 -14.99 15.85
N LEU A 107 19.19 -13.83 15.23
CA LEU A 107 19.18 -13.65 13.77
C LEU A 107 20.41 -12.89 13.31
N LEU A 108 21.10 -13.43 12.31
CA LEU A 108 22.10 -12.67 11.57
C LEU A 108 21.43 -11.53 10.79
N VAL A 109 21.87 -10.29 11.03
CA VAL A 109 21.30 -9.08 10.42
C VAL A 109 22.11 -8.57 9.22
N ASN A 110 22.86 -9.46 8.58
CA ASN A 110 23.74 -9.14 7.45
C ASN A 110 22.98 -8.96 6.11
N ASP A 111 21.74 -9.45 6.03
CA ASP A 111 20.90 -9.42 4.83
C ASP A 111 19.73 -8.42 4.95
N LEU A 112 19.88 -7.40 5.79
CA LEU A 112 18.88 -6.36 5.90
C LEU A 112 18.83 -5.49 4.65
N HIS A 113 17.66 -4.93 4.38
CA HIS A 113 17.43 -4.12 3.19
C HIS A 113 16.76 -2.80 3.52
N THR A 114 17.17 -1.76 2.81
CA THR A 114 16.43 -0.50 2.71
C THR A 114 15.65 -0.46 1.40
N PHE A 115 14.52 0.22 1.47
CA PHE A 115 13.56 0.36 0.40
C PHE A 115 13.30 1.85 0.17
N ASN A 116 13.68 2.35 -1.00
CA ASN A 116 13.52 3.75 -1.38
C ASN A 116 12.57 3.85 -2.58
N ASN A 117 11.52 4.66 -2.44
CA ASN A 117 10.57 4.93 -3.52
C ASN A 117 10.93 6.22 -4.24
N TYR A 118 11.08 6.14 -5.55
CA TYR A 118 11.25 7.29 -6.44
C TYR A 118 10.03 7.42 -7.33
N THR A 119 9.29 8.52 -7.20
CA THR A 119 8.14 8.80 -8.06
C THR A 119 8.63 9.12 -9.47
N ILE A 120 8.31 8.26 -10.44
CA ILE A 120 8.65 8.43 -11.86
C ILE A 120 7.58 9.24 -12.58
N VAL A 121 6.31 8.95 -12.27
CA VAL A 121 5.15 9.72 -12.71
C VAL A 121 4.40 10.17 -11.47
N SER A 122 4.10 11.46 -11.35
CA SER A 122 3.32 12.03 -10.26
C SER A 122 2.03 12.64 -10.81
N ASN A 123 0.88 12.14 -10.36
CA ASN A 123 -0.43 12.70 -10.71
C ASN A 123 -0.61 12.97 -12.23
N GLY A 124 -0.25 11.99 -13.06
CA GLY A 124 -0.36 12.07 -14.52
C GLY A 124 0.73 12.89 -15.22
N LYS A 125 1.80 13.28 -14.52
CA LYS A 125 2.92 14.04 -15.08
C LYS A 125 4.26 13.35 -14.84
N ILE A 126 5.15 13.41 -15.82
CA ILE A 126 6.52 12.92 -15.67
C ILE A 126 7.22 13.71 -14.55
N ASN A 127 7.80 12.99 -13.59
CA ASN A 127 8.53 13.56 -12.47
C ASN A 127 10.05 13.32 -12.58
N VAL A 128 10.44 12.24 -13.27
CA VAL A 128 11.84 11.97 -13.65
C VAL A 128 11.90 11.92 -15.17
N PRO A 129 12.52 12.92 -15.84
CA PRO A 129 12.45 13.05 -17.29
C PRO A 129 13.21 11.96 -18.05
N TYR A 130 14.26 11.38 -17.46
CA TYR A 130 15.04 10.31 -18.06
C TYR A 130 15.75 9.46 -17.00
N LEU A 131 16.07 8.21 -17.37
CA LEU A 131 16.83 7.28 -16.54
C LEU A 131 18.15 6.94 -17.19
N LYS A 132 19.24 7.01 -16.41
CA LYS A 132 20.54 6.48 -16.80
C LYS A 132 20.63 5.02 -16.40
N ILE A 133 20.81 4.14 -17.38
CA ILE A 133 20.79 2.69 -17.18
C ILE A 133 21.96 2.00 -17.88
N LYS A 134 22.38 0.84 -17.37
CA LYS A 134 23.22 -0.11 -18.11
C LYS A 134 22.44 -1.39 -18.35
N ILE A 135 22.64 -1.98 -19.52
CA ILE A 135 21.89 -3.14 -20.00
C ILE A 135 22.89 -4.25 -20.30
N SER A 136 22.80 -5.37 -19.58
CA SER A 136 23.72 -6.50 -19.77
C SER A 136 23.28 -7.50 -20.84
N SER A 137 22.05 -7.37 -21.35
CA SER A 137 21.44 -8.30 -22.30
C SER A 137 21.13 -7.61 -23.63
N LYS A 138 21.72 -8.10 -24.72
CA LYS A 138 21.42 -7.64 -26.09
C LYS A 138 19.93 -7.79 -26.42
N LYS A 139 19.30 -8.89 -25.99
CA LYS A 139 17.85 -9.10 -26.17
C LYS A 139 17.02 -8.01 -25.50
N THR A 140 17.41 -7.60 -24.29
CA THR A 140 16.73 -6.52 -23.57
C THR A 140 16.96 -5.18 -24.24
N PHE A 141 18.19 -4.92 -24.72
CA PHE A 141 18.52 -3.72 -25.47
C PHE A 141 17.67 -3.59 -26.74
N ASP A 142 17.56 -4.66 -27.54
CA ASP A 142 16.81 -4.66 -28.80
C ASP A 142 15.32 -4.33 -28.61
N LEU A 143 14.74 -4.61 -27.43
CA LEU A 143 13.34 -4.29 -27.11
C LEU A 143 13.10 -2.79 -26.84
N ILE A 144 14.12 -2.04 -26.42
CA ILE A 144 13.97 -0.63 -26.01
C ILE A 144 14.90 0.33 -26.75
N LYS A 145 15.74 -0.15 -27.68
CA LYS A 145 16.74 0.66 -28.39
C LYS A 145 16.17 1.92 -29.04
N GLU A 146 14.92 1.88 -29.50
CA GLU A 146 14.25 3.02 -30.17
C GLU A 146 14.01 4.20 -29.22
N VAL A 147 14.06 3.99 -27.90
CA VAL A 147 13.89 5.03 -26.88
C VAL A 147 15.18 5.34 -26.10
N LEU A 148 16.30 4.77 -26.55
CA LEU A 148 17.63 5.05 -26.01
C LEU A 148 18.36 6.09 -26.85
N ASP A 149 19.39 6.70 -26.27
CA ASP A 149 20.32 7.63 -26.93
C ASP A 149 21.35 6.95 -27.86
N SER A 150 21.26 5.63 -28.07
CA SER A 150 22.15 4.88 -28.94
C SER A 150 21.46 3.66 -29.52
N GLN A 151 21.75 3.37 -30.80
CA GLN A 151 21.28 2.18 -31.51
C GLN A 151 22.27 1.02 -31.49
N GLU A 152 23.47 1.24 -30.96
CA GLU A 152 24.50 0.21 -30.81
C GLU A 152 24.53 -0.37 -29.39
N PHE A 153 24.60 -1.70 -29.32
CA PHE A 153 24.69 -2.44 -28.06
C PHE A 153 26.14 -2.51 -27.54
N ASP A 154 26.33 -2.12 -26.29
CA ASP A 154 27.55 -2.19 -25.50
C ASP A 154 27.12 -2.38 -24.03
N CYS A 155 27.56 -3.47 -23.41
CA CYS A 155 27.18 -3.82 -22.04
C CYS A 155 27.88 -2.96 -20.96
N HIS A 156 28.92 -2.21 -21.33
CA HIS A 156 29.62 -1.29 -20.42
C HIS A 156 29.10 0.15 -20.53
N ARG A 157 28.43 0.47 -21.64
CA ARG A 157 27.85 1.79 -21.90
C ARG A 157 26.72 2.11 -20.93
N GLU A 158 26.70 3.36 -20.48
CA GLU A 158 25.53 3.96 -19.87
C GLU A 158 24.63 4.55 -20.96
N TYR A 159 23.38 4.13 -20.97
CA TYR A 159 22.35 4.59 -21.88
C TYR A 159 21.43 5.58 -21.18
N THR A 160 20.90 6.51 -21.95
CA THR A 160 19.86 7.44 -21.53
C THR A 160 18.51 6.97 -22.05
N LEU A 161 17.64 6.51 -21.15
CA LEU A 161 16.25 6.20 -21.45
C LEU A 161 15.40 7.45 -21.27
N GLN A 162 14.94 8.05 -22.36
CA GLN A 162 14.13 9.27 -22.34
C GLN A 162 12.69 8.94 -21.99
N LEU A 163 12.17 9.48 -20.88
CA LEU A 163 10.79 9.24 -20.42
C LEU A 163 9.84 10.39 -20.78
N GLU A 164 10.34 11.62 -20.77
CA GLU A 164 9.55 12.84 -21.00
C GLU A 164 8.92 12.92 -22.40
N VAL A 165 9.58 12.31 -23.39
CA VAL A 165 9.11 12.30 -24.78
C VAL A 165 8.07 11.21 -25.05
N LEU A 166 7.85 10.29 -24.11
CA LEU A 166 6.96 9.14 -24.31
C LEU A 166 5.51 9.51 -23.95
N PRO A 167 4.52 9.09 -24.75
CA PRO A 167 3.14 9.16 -24.31
C PRO A 167 2.98 8.29 -23.05
N LEU A 168 2.32 8.83 -22.02
CA LEU A 168 2.12 8.10 -20.77
C LEU A 168 1.22 6.87 -20.97
N VAL A 169 0.16 7.04 -21.76
CA VAL A 169 -0.80 5.99 -22.12
C VAL A 169 -1.07 6.02 -23.62
N THR A 170 -1.60 4.93 -24.15
CA THR A 170 -2.12 4.86 -25.52
C THR A 170 -3.64 4.68 -25.50
N ASN A 171 -4.32 5.06 -26.59
CA ASN A 171 -5.78 4.97 -26.69
C ASN A 171 -6.29 3.57 -27.07
N ASP A 172 -5.40 2.64 -27.41
CA ASP A 172 -5.73 1.27 -27.83
C ASP A 172 -5.76 0.26 -26.67
N VAL A 173 -5.64 0.73 -25.42
CA VAL A 173 -5.68 -0.13 -24.24
C VAL A 173 -7.10 -0.52 -23.91
N LYS A 174 -7.39 -1.82 -23.98
CA LYS A 174 -8.66 -2.39 -23.50
C LYS A 174 -8.63 -2.57 -21.99
N TYR A 175 -9.63 -2.02 -21.31
CA TYR A 175 -9.77 -2.17 -19.87
C TYR A 175 -10.73 -3.32 -19.51
N PRO A 176 -10.42 -4.10 -18.47
CA PRO A 176 -11.30 -5.17 -18.03
C PRO A 176 -12.59 -4.60 -17.42
N ASN A 177 -13.67 -5.40 -17.45
CA ASN A 177 -14.89 -5.07 -16.73
C ASN A 177 -14.58 -4.91 -15.23
N ILE A 178 -15.13 -3.84 -14.63
CA ILE A 178 -14.98 -3.51 -13.21
C ILE A 178 -16.14 -4.00 -12.33
N ASP A 179 -17.20 -4.56 -12.93
CA ASP A 179 -18.34 -5.10 -12.20
C ASP A 179 -17.91 -6.14 -11.15
N GLY A 180 -18.49 -6.05 -9.96
CA GLY A 180 -18.22 -6.95 -8.83
C GLY A 180 -16.81 -6.84 -8.22
N LEU A 181 -15.87 -6.11 -8.82
CA LEU A 181 -14.49 -5.99 -8.29
C LEU A 181 -14.47 -5.34 -6.92
N PHE A 182 -15.32 -4.33 -6.70
CA PHE A 182 -15.40 -3.65 -5.41
C PHE A 182 -15.85 -4.61 -4.30
N ASP A 183 -16.92 -5.37 -4.52
CA ASP A 183 -17.46 -6.31 -3.54
C ASP A 183 -16.42 -7.36 -3.12
N GLU A 184 -15.69 -7.91 -4.10
CA GLU A 184 -14.63 -8.87 -3.85
C GLU A 184 -13.47 -8.25 -3.04
N LEU A 185 -12.98 -7.07 -3.41
CA LEU A 185 -11.94 -6.37 -2.66
C LEU A 185 -12.41 -5.93 -1.27
N ALA A 186 -13.69 -5.58 -1.12
CA ALA A 186 -14.30 -5.23 0.14
C ALA A 186 -14.33 -6.43 1.09
N LYS A 187 -14.73 -7.61 0.60
CA LYS A 187 -14.68 -8.87 1.37
C LYS A 187 -13.26 -9.16 1.85
N ILE A 188 -12.28 -9.12 0.93
CA ILE A 188 -10.87 -9.32 1.27
C ILE A 188 -10.41 -8.32 2.33
N LYS A 189 -10.72 -7.03 2.16
CA LYS A 189 -10.32 -5.99 3.11
C LYS A 189 -10.88 -6.24 4.51
N VAL A 190 -12.16 -6.61 4.61
CA VAL A 190 -12.81 -6.86 5.90
C VAL A 190 -12.18 -8.09 6.57
N ILE A 191 -12.05 -9.21 5.85
CA ILE A 191 -11.43 -10.45 6.37
C ILE A 191 -9.98 -10.19 6.80
N THR A 192 -9.17 -9.55 5.95
CA THR A 192 -7.79 -9.19 6.27
C THR A 192 -7.71 -8.22 7.46
N SER A 193 -8.68 -7.31 7.64
CA SER A 193 -8.73 -6.46 8.84
C SER A 193 -8.99 -7.26 10.11
N ILE A 194 -9.83 -8.30 10.05
CA ILE A 194 -10.09 -9.18 11.19
C ILE A 194 -8.84 -9.98 11.51
N ILE A 195 -8.23 -10.61 10.50
CA ILE A 195 -7.00 -11.40 10.65
C ILE A 195 -5.86 -10.54 11.26
N ASN A 196 -5.64 -9.33 10.75
CA ASN A 196 -4.62 -8.43 11.31
C ASN A 196 -4.88 -8.04 12.77
N ALA A 197 -6.14 -7.95 13.18
CA ALA A 197 -6.48 -7.66 14.58
C ALA A 197 -6.15 -8.85 15.49
N ASN A 198 -6.23 -10.09 14.97
CA ASN A 198 -5.85 -11.32 15.67
C ASN A 198 -4.35 -11.52 15.76
N LEU A 199 -3.61 -11.18 14.71
CA LEU A 199 -2.16 -11.32 14.65
C LEU A 199 -1.41 -10.19 15.39
N LYS A 200 -2.12 -9.26 16.05
CA LYS A 200 -1.47 -8.11 16.68
C LYS A 200 -0.63 -8.55 17.88
N GLY A 201 0.70 -8.51 17.72
CA GLY A 201 1.65 -8.92 18.76
C GLY A 201 1.99 -10.41 18.72
N GLU A 202 1.40 -11.15 17.80
CA GLU A 202 1.66 -12.57 17.58
C GLU A 202 2.65 -12.76 16.42
N SER A 203 3.38 -13.87 16.43
CA SER A 203 4.20 -14.33 15.31
C SER A 203 4.12 -15.85 15.24
N ASP A 204 4.09 -16.39 14.03
CA ASP A 204 4.26 -17.81 13.74
C ASP A 204 5.74 -18.24 13.72
N THR A 205 6.66 -17.28 13.76
CA THR A 205 8.10 -17.51 13.58
C THR A 205 8.91 -17.22 14.84
N PHE A 206 8.55 -16.16 15.59
CA PHE A 206 9.35 -15.66 16.72
C PHE A 206 8.58 -15.72 18.05
N VAL A 207 9.29 -16.03 19.13
CA VAL A 207 8.72 -15.90 20.49
C VAL A 207 8.67 -14.43 20.94
N GLU A 208 7.85 -14.13 21.95
CA GLU A 208 7.63 -12.74 22.43
C GLU A 208 8.93 -12.01 22.80
N SER A 209 9.86 -12.69 23.48
CA SER A 209 11.16 -12.11 23.86
C SER A 209 12.00 -11.73 22.63
N GLN A 210 11.98 -12.55 21.57
CA GLN A 210 12.65 -12.23 20.31
C GLN A 210 11.97 -11.04 19.62
N ILE A 211 10.64 -11.01 19.58
CA ILE A 211 9.88 -9.90 18.99
C ILE A 211 10.22 -8.58 19.70
N ASP A 212 10.32 -8.59 21.02
CA ASP A 212 10.64 -7.39 21.78
C ASP A 212 12.08 -6.93 21.55
N GLU A 213 13.04 -7.84 21.48
CA GLU A 213 14.42 -7.51 21.10
C GLU A 213 14.52 -6.97 19.65
N LEU A 214 13.80 -7.56 18.70
CA LEU A 214 13.74 -7.04 17.33
C LEU A 214 13.20 -5.60 17.33
N LYS A 215 12.13 -5.31 18.08
CA LYS A 215 11.56 -3.96 18.18
C LYS A 215 12.55 -2.94 18.75
N THR A 216 13.33 -3.30 19.78
CA THR A 216 14.33 -2.37 20.36
C THR A 216 15.46 -2.03 19.39
N HIS A 217 15.69 -2.90 18.41
CA HIS A 217 16.65 -2.70 17.31
C HIS A 217 16.00 -2.15 16.03
N TYR A 218 14.75 -1.68 16.10
CA TYR A 218 13.99 -1.17 14.96
C TYR A 218 13.74 -2.20 13.86
N ILE A 219 13.66 -3.48 14.19
CA ILE A 219 13.39 -4.58 13.27
C ILE A 219 11.97 -5.10 13.53
N SER A 220 11.17 -5.28 12.48
CA SER A 220 9.84 -5.87 12.56
C SER A 220 9.91 -7.39 12.75
N PRO A 221 8.82 -8.06 13.17
CA PRO A 221 8.72 -9.52 13.11
C PRO A 221 8.89 -10.13 11.71
N ASN A 222 8.74 -9.35 10.63
CA ASN A 222 9.04 -9.79 9.26
C ASN A 222 10.47 -9.41 8.81
N VAL A 223 11.34 -9.07 9.75
CA VAL A 223 12.76 -8.73 9.53
C VAL A 223 12.97 -7.49 8.62
N TYR A 224 12.02 -6.55 8.62
CA TYR A 224 12.15 -5.23 8.00
C TYR A 224 12.62 -4.16 8.97
N LEU A 225 13.48 -3.25 8.49
CA LEU A 225 13.91 -2.07 9.22
C LEU A 225 12.81 -1.01 9.31
N ASN A 226 12.51 -0.58 10.53
CA ASN A 226 11.42 0.31 10.92
C ASN A 226 11.89 1.43 11.85
N PHE A 227 12.92 2.17 11.42
CA PHE A 227 13.36 3.34 12.18
C PHE A 227 12.22 4.36 12.35
N PRO A 228 12.12 5.01 13.51
CA PRO A 228 11.18 6.10 13.70
C PRO A 228 11.54 7.27 12.77
N LYS A 229 10.52 7.96 12.28
CA LYS A 229 10.67 9.08 11.34
C LYS A 229 9.78 10.24 11.75
N SER A 230 10.31 11.45 11.65
CA SER A 230 9.60 12.71 11.84
C SER A 230 9.64 13.54 10.57
N ASN A 231 8.68 14.45 10.39
CA ASN A 231 8.77 15.43 9.30
C ASN A 231 9.94 16.39 9.57
N GLU A 232 10.63 16.79 8.49
CA GLU A 232 11.71 17.76 8.56
C GLU A 232 11.22 19.11 9.10
N CYS A 233 10.06 19.56 8.62
CA CYS A 233 9.32 20.69 9.20
C CYS A 233 8.58 20.27 10.49
N GLN A 234 8.54 21.13 11.49
CA GLN A 234 7.73 20.90 12.70
C GLN A 234 6.23 21.07 12.43
N ASN A 235 5.84 22.08 11.64
CA ASN A 235 4.45 22.33 11.24
C ASN A 235 4.39 22.73 9.76
N HIS A 236 3.40 22.22 9.03
CA HIS A 236 3.13 22.59 7.64
C HIS A 236 2.93 24.10 7.45
N GLN A 237 2.30 24.81 8.40
CA GLN A 237 2.10 26.26 8.28
C GLN A 237 3.43 27.02 8.23
N GLN A 238 4.40 26.61 9.06
CA GLN A 238 5.74 27.20 9.03
C GLN A 238 6.42 26.88 7.70
N GLY A 239 6.37 25.61 7.27
CA GLY A 239 6.98 25.18 6.01
C GLY A 239 6.39 25.83 4.75
N LEU A 240 5.11 26.22 4.79
CA LEU A 240 4.49 26.99 3.70
C LEU A 240 4.94 28.45 3.73
N SER A 241 5.04 29.05 4.91
CA SER A 241 5.46 30.45 5.09
C SER A 241 6.92 30.67 4.72
N ASP A 242 7.81 29.72 5.04
CA ASP A 242 9.24 29.79 4.71
C ASP A 242 9.58 29.21 3.32
N GLY A 243 8.61 28.59 2.64
CA GLY A 243 8.76 28.04 1.29
C GLY A 243 9.46 26.69 1.20
N SER A 244 9.80 26.04 2.33
CA SER A 244 10.37 24.68 2.35
C SER A 244 9.37 23.61 1.91
N ILE A 245 8.07 23.89 2.03
CA ILE A 245 6.96 23.03 1.59
C ILE A 245 6.10 23.78 0.57
N ALA A 246 5.58 23.05 -0.40
CA ALA A 246 4.52 23.49 -1.28
C ALA A 246 3.31 22.55 -1.22
N VAL A 247 2.17 23.04 -1.72
CA VAL A 247 0.94 22.27 -1.88
C VAL A 247 0.70 22.05 -3.36
N GLN A 248 0.25 20.85 -3.70
CA GLN A 248 -0.30 20.54 -5.01
C GLN A 248 -1.64 19.82 -4.86
N ASP A 249 -2.51 20.01 -5.84
CA ASP A 249 -3.76 19.27 -5.93
C ASP A 249 -3.51 17.91 -6.58
N ILE A 250 -3.97 16.85 -5.92
CA ILE A 250 -3.90 15.47 -6.40
C ILE A 250 -5.32 14.99 -6.73
N TYR A 251 -5.47 14.41 -7.92
CA TYR A 251 -6.71 13.76 -8.32
C TYR A 251 -6.73 12.34 -7.79
N HIS A 252 -7.67 12.08 -6.90
CA HIS A 252 -7.99 10.74 -6.41
C HIS A 252 -9.08 10.14 -7.28
N ILE A 253 -8.83 8.92 -7.76
CA ILE A 253 -9.78 8.08 -8.48
C ILE A 253 -10.02 6.83 -7.65
N ASP A 254 -11.20 6.72 -7.06
CA ASP A 254 -11.63 5.54 -6.32
C ASP A 254 -12.70 4.78 -7.10
N ILE A 255 -12.72 3.46 -6.92
CA ILE A 255 -13.78 2.58 -7.43
C ILE A 255 -14.56 2.04 -6.24
N GLY A 256 -15.86 2.32 -6.23
CA GLY A 256 -16.84 1.88 -5.24
C GLY A 256 -17.97 1.08 -5.86
N SER A 257 -18.97 0.76 -5.04
CA SER A 257 -20.29 0.29 -5.49
C SER A 257 -21.35 1.38 -5.32
N GLN A 258 -22.56 1.07 -5.77
CA GLN A 258 -23.75 1.90 -5.55
C GLN A 258 -24.13 2.01 -4.06
N ASP A 259 -23.58 1.14 -3.19
CA ASP A 259 -23.81 1.15 -1.74
C ASP A 259 -22.67 1.78 -0.92
N ILE A 260 -21.42 1.69 -1.41
CA ILE A 260 -20.22 2.11 -0.68
C ILE A 260 -19.20 2.71 -1.68
N LEU A 261 -18.92 4.01 -1.54
CA LEU A 261 -18.10 4.76 -2.52
C LEU A 261 -16.64 4.32 -2.64
N ASN A 262 -16.03 3.80 -1.56
CA ASN A 262 -14.66 3.31 -1.60
C ASN A 262 -14.35 2.45 -0.36
N LEU A 263 -13.23 1.73 -0.42
CA LEU A 263 -12.79 0.86 0.66
C LEU A 263 -12.44 1.64 1.95
N SER A 264 -12.24 2.97 1.89
CA SER A 264 -11.91 3.75 3.09
C SER A 264 -13.09 3.92 4.04
N LYS A 265 -14.32 3.63 3.59
CA LYS A 265 -15.54 3.71 4.41
C LYS A 265 -15.63 2.64 5.49
N PHE A 266 -14.94 1.51 5.31
CA PHE A 266 -14.97 0.40 6.27
C PHE A 266 -14.29 0.77 7.58
N TYR A 267 -14.91 0.34 8.69
CA TYR A 267 -14.34 0.48 10.02
C TYR A 267 -13.15 -0.46 10.20
N SER A 268 -12.25 -0.13 11.14
CA SER A 268 -11.27 -1.11 11.60
C SER A 268 -11.97 -2.25 12.34
N ALA A 269 -11.37 -3.43 12.34
CA ALA A 269 -12.04 -4.60 12.88
C ALA A 269 -12.40 -4.49 14.37
N ASN A 270 -11.53 -3.91 15.20
CA ASN A 270 -11.84 -3.64 16.61
C ASN A 270 -12.96 -2.59 16.78
N LYS A 271 -13.00 -1.55 15.93
CA LYS A 271 -14.05 -0.53 15.99
C LYS A 271 -15.41 -1.12 15.64
N PHE A 272 -15.47 -2.00 14.64
CA PHE A 272 -16.71 -2.67 14.28
C PHE A 272 -17.14 -3.70 15.33
N LEU A 273 -16.18 -4.45 15.89
CA LEU A 273 -16.42 -5.39 16.99
C LEU A 273 -17.09 -4.69 18.18
N ASP A 274 -16.53 -3.58 18.66
CA ASP A 274 -17.10 -2.79 19.76
C ASP A 274 -18.46 -2.17 19.41
N LYS A 275 -18.66 -1.78 18.14
CA LYS A 275 -19.93 -1.20 17.69
C LYS A 275 -21.07 -2.22 17.73
N MET A 276 -20.85 -3.43 17.24
CA MET A 276 -21.94 -4.39 16.92
C MET A 276 -22.05 -5.57 17.90
N TYR A 277 -20.98 -5.87 18.65
CA TYR A 277 -20.91 -7.07 19.47
C TYR A 277 -20.57 -6.75 20.93
N ARG A 278 -20.84 -7.71 21.81
CA ARG A 278 -20.37 -7.74 23.20
C ARG A 278 -19.67 -9.07 23.44
N LEU A 279 -18.51 -9.01 24.06
CA LEU A 279 -17.80 -10.17 24.59
C LEU A 279 -18.15 -10.30 26.06
N TYR A 280 -18.34 -11.53 26.53
CA TYR A 280 -18.56 -11.81 27.94
C TYR A 280 -17.94 -13.14 28.35
N ASP A 281 -17.56 -13.22 29.61
CA ASP A 281 -17.05 -14.46 30.20
C ASP A 281 -18.20 -15.46 30.40
N LYS A 282 -18.03 -16.69 29.92
CA LYS A 282 -19.05 -17.75 29.95
C LYS A 282 -19.35 -18.21 31.37
N GLU A 283 -18.39 -18.12 32.29
CA GLU A 283 -18.51 -18.59 33.67
C GLU A 283 -19.08 -17.48 34.56
N THR A 284 -18.54 -16.26 34.47
CA THR A 284 -18.92 -15.15 35.36
C THR A 284 -20.06 -14.30 34.80
N GLY A 285 -20.28 -14.33 33.49
CA GLY A 285 -21.23 -13.46 32.79
C GLY A 285 -20.76 -11.99 32.66
N GLU A 286 -19.54 -11.67 33.11
CA GLU A 286 -18.98 -10.32 33.06
C GLU A 286 -18.84 -9.84 31.60
N ILE A 287 -19.29 -8.61 31.32
CA ILE A 287 -19.22 -8.00 29.99
C ILE A 287 -17.96 -7.15 29.88
N PHE A 288 -17.13 -7.43 28.87
CA PHE A 288 -15.93 -6.64 28.60
C PHE A 288 -16.28 -5.28 27.98
N LEU A 289 -15.86 -4.20 28.62
CA LEU A 289 -16.14 -2.82 28.18
C LEU A 289 -15.37 -2.40 26.92
N LYS A 290 -14.22 -3.03 26.65
CA LYS A 290 -13.37 -2.75 25.49
C LYS A 290 -13.01 -4.06 24.80
N PRO A 291 -13.96 -4.70 24.09
CA PRO A 291 -13.70 -5.95 23.41
C PRO A 291 -12.62 -5.74 22.35
N ASN A 292 -11.77 -6.74 22.18
CA ASN A 292 -10.81 -6.78 21.10
C ASN A 292 -10.73 -8.21 20.55
N TRP A 293 -10.05 -8.32 19.40
CA TRP A 293 -9.95 -9.57 18.68
C TRP A 293 -9.10 -10.65 19.37
N SER A 294 -8.13 -10.30 20.22
CA SER A 294 -7.40 -11.32 20.99
C SER A 294 -8.28 -11.98 22.07
N MET A 295 -9.26 -11.25 22.61
CA MET A 295 -10.24 -11.78 23.57
C MET A 295 -11.28 -12.67 22.89
N ALA A 296 -11.71 -12.35 21.67
CA ALA A 296 -12.77 -13.07 20.95
C ALA A 296 -12.45 -14.56 20.71
N TRP A 297 -11.20 -14.96 20.88
CA TRP A 297 -10.72 -16.32 20.65
C TRP A 297 -10.41 -17.11 21.91
N GLN A 298 -10.58 -16.55 23.09
CA GLN A 298 -10.37 -17.27 24.35
C GLN A 298 -11.55 -18.22 24.61
N ASP A 299 -11.27 -19.44 25.07
CA ASP A 299 -12.29 -20.50 25.20
C ASP A 299 -13.41 -20.16 26.19
N ASN A 300 -13.09 -19.39 27.22
CA ASN A 300 -14.03 -18.88 28.23
C ASN A 300 -14.83 -17.65 27.76
N ILE A 301 -14.61 -17.13 26.55
CA ILE A 301 -15.29 -15.93 26.05
C ILE A 301 -16.38 -16.32 25.05
N ALA A 302 -17.56 -15.75 25.23
CA ALA A 302 -18.66 -15.84 24.28
C ALA A 302 -18.92 -14.48 23.63
N VAL A 303 -19.38 -14.52 22.38
CA VAL A 303 -19.72 -13.33 21.59
C VAL A 303 -21.22 -13.31 21.34
N ARG A 304 -21.85 -12.16 21.56
CA ARG A 304 -23.26 -11.93 21.21
C ARG A 304 -23.48 -10.54 20.62
N TYR A 305 -24.61 -10.36 19.96
CA TYR A 305 -25.00 -9.04 19.47
C TYR A 305 -25.17 -8.02 20.58
N LYS A 306 -24.70 -6.81 20.32
CA LYS A 306 -24.96 -5.65 21.17
C LYS A 306 -26.40 -5.20 20.94
N PHE A 307 -27.15 -4.97 22.03
CA PHE A 307 -28.41 -4.24 21.93
C PHE A 307 -28.11 -2.79 21.53
N LEU A 308 -28.43 -2.45 20.29
CA LEU A 308 -28.25 -1.10 19.76
C LEU A 308 -29.44 -0.24 20.14
N SER A 309 -29.18 1.00 20.58
CA SER A 309 -30.26 1.95 20.85
C SER A 309 -30.87 2.42 19.54
N SER A 310 -32.13 2.90 19.59
CA SER A 310 -32.85 3.44 18.43
C SER A 310 -32.15 4.65 17.76
N ARG A 311 -31.17 5.26 18.44
CA ARG A 311 -30.36 6.37 17.91
C ARG A 311 -29.23 5.91 17.00
N VAL A 312 -28.85 4.62 17.05
CA VAL A 312 -27.76 4.09 16.22
C VAL A 312 -28.29 3.84 14.82
N LYS A 313 -27.84 4.66 13.86
CA LYS A 313 -28.15 4.45 12.44
C LYS A 313 -27.28 3.33 11.88
N ILE A 314 -27.91 2.27 11.38
CA ILE A 314 -27.28 1.22 10.59
C ILE A 314 -27.11 1.71 9.16
N THR A 315 -25.93 1.47 8.60
CA THR A 315 -25.54 1.94 7.27
C THR A 315 -25.23 0.75 6.37
N LYS A 316 -25.12 0.96 5.05
CA LYS A 316 -24.71 -0.10 4.11
C LYS A 316 -23.33 -0.70 4.43
N VAL A 317 -22.42 0.12 4.98
CA VAL A 317 -21.13 -0.36 5.49
C VAL A 317 -21.32 -1.34 6.65
N ASP A 318 -22.27 -1.04 7.55
CA ASP A 318 -22.56 -1.91 8.70
C ASP A 318 -23.19 -3.22 8.27
N GLU A 319 -24.18 -3.18 7.38
CA GLU A 319 -24.83 -4.36 6.81
C GLU A 319 -23.80 -5.28 6.13
N PHE A 320 -22.92 -4.70 5.31
CA PHE A 320 -21.87 -5.43 4.62
C PHE A 320 -20.86 -6.07 5.56
N MET A 321 -20.33 -5.31 6.53
CA MET A 321 -19.35 -5.85 7.47
C MET A 321 -19.97 -6.90 8.39
N LYS A 322 -21.24 -6.73 8.81
CA LYS A 322 -21.91 -7.63 9.75
C LYS A 322 -21.94 -9.07 9.23
N VAL A 323 -22.34 -9.30 7.98
CA VAL A 323 -22.43 -10.67 7.44
C VAL A 323 -21.08 -11.37 7.40
N ILE A 324 -19.98 -10.63 7.16
CA ILE A 324 -18.62 -11.19 7.17
C ILE A 324 -18.17 -11.46 8.61
N PHE A 325 -18.46 -10.55 9.54
CA PHE A 325 -18.12 -10.73 10.96
C PHE A 325 -18.87 -11.89 11.58
N ASP A 326 -20.15 -12.02 11.31
CA ASP A 326 -20.97 -13.12 11.82
C ASP A 326 -20.45 -14.47 11.32
N ASP A 327 -20.13 -14.54 10.03
CA ASP A 327 -19.56 -15.73 9.38
C ASP A 327 -18.19 -16.08 9.95
N PHE A 328 -17.35 -15.07 10.20
CA PHE A 328 -16.02 -15.28 10.78
C PHE A 328 -16.07 -15.64 12.28
N LEU A 329 -17.06 -15.14 13.03
CA LEU A 329 -17.25 -15.44 14.44
C LEU A 329 -18.01 -16.75 14.68
N GLY A 330 -18.57 -17.37 13.63
CA GLY A 330 -19.42 -18.56 13.74
C GLY A 330 -20.78 -18.29 14.38
N ILE A 331 -21.27 -17.04 14.32
CA ILE A 331 -22.60 -16.66 14.85
C ILE A 331 -23.70 -17.05 13.86
N GLU A 332 -23.46 -16.77 12.58
CA GLU A 332 -24.34 -17.14 11.46
C GLU A 332 -23.47 -17.63 10.30
N ASN A 333 -23.90 -18.65 9.56
CA ASN A 333 -23.14 -19.17 8.42
C ASN A 333 -23.65 -18.55 7.11
N TYR A 334 -22.90 -17.56 6.61
CA TYR A 334 -23.14 -16.97 5.29
C TYR A 334 -22.25 -17.57 4.20
N GLY A 335 -21.22 -18.34 4.57
CA GLY A 335 -20.29 -19.00 3.66
C GLY A 335 -19.34 -18.04 2.92
N ILE A 336 -19.32 -16.76 3.27
CA ILE A 336 -18.53 -15.72 2.60
C ILE A 336 -17.05 -15.89 2.88
N VAL A 337 -16.69 -16.11 4.16
CA VAL A 337 -15.33 -16.32 4.63
C VAL A 337 -14.78 -17.61 4.04
N ALA A 338 -15.51 -18.71 4.16
CA ALA A 338 -15.09 -20.01 3.63
C ALA A 338 -14.88 -19.96 2.11
N ALA A 339 -15.81 -19.35 1.35
CA ALA A 339 -15.66 -19.18 -0.09
C ALA A 339 -14.45 -18.32 -0.46
N MET A 340 -14.20 -17.23 0.27
CA MET A 340 -13.05 -16.36 0.01
C MET A 340 -11.72 -17.04 0.32
N LEU A 341 -11.63 -17.75 1.45
CA LEU A 341 -10.44 -18.51 1.83
C LEU A 341 -10.16 -19.62 0.83
N ALA A 342 -11.19 -20.36 0.39
CA ALA A 342 -11.05 -21.37 -0.66
C ALA A 342 -10.57 -20.77 -1.98
N LYS A 343 -11.13 -19.62 -2.38
CA LYS A 343 -10.75 -18.91 -3.61
C LYS A 343 -9.28 -18.53 -3.65
N VAL A 344 -8.70 -18.11 -2.52
CA VAL A 344 -7.27 -17.76 -2.43
C VAL A 344 -6.38 -18.94 -2.02
N GLY A 345 -6.96 -20.13 -1.83
CA GLY A 345 -6.24 -21.35 -1.44
C GLY A 345 -5.80 -21.38 0.04
N ALA A 346 -6.44 -20.63 0.92
CA ALA A 346 -6.18 -20.58 2.36
C ALA A 346 -7.12 -21.49 3.16
N ASN A 347 -7.30 -22.74 2.71
CA ASN A 347 -8.25 -23.70 3.28
C ASN A 347 -7.96 -24.07 4.74
N SER A 348 -6.68 -24.07 5.14
CA SER A 348 -6.22 -24.36 6.50
C SER A 348 -6.95 -23.50 7.54
N LEU A 349 -7.08 -22.19 7.29
CA LEU A 349 -7.82 -21.31 8.18
C LEU A 349 -9.32 -21.66 8.21
N GLY A 350 -9.90 -21.98 7.05
CA GLY A 350 -11.32 -22.37 6.97
C GLY A 350 -11.64 -23.61 7.81
N GLU A 351 -10.78 -24.63 7.76
CA GLU A 351 -10.90 -25.86 8.56
C GLU A 351 -10.80 -25.57 10.06
N LEU A 352 -9.79 -24.81 10.48
CA LEU A 352 -9.61 -24.46 11.90
C LEU A 352 -10.76 -23.62 12.45
N LEU A 353 -11.36 -22.75 11.63
CA LEU A 353 -12.56 -22.01 12.01
C LEU A 353 -13.74 -22.96 12.25
N GLN A 354 -13.96 -23.95 11.37
CA GLN A 354 -15.02 -24.94 11.52
C GLN A 354 -14.84 -25.84 12.75
N ASP A 355 -13.61 -26.31 13.01
CA ASP A 355 -13.27 -27.09 14.21
C ASP A 355 -13.62 -26.30 15.47
N LYS A 356 -13.26 -25.01 15.49
CA LYS A 356 -13.57 -24.12 16.60
C LYS A 356 -15.06 -23.89 16.80
N TYR A 357 -15.82 -23.67 15.71
CA TYR A 357 -17.28 -23.51 15.80
C TYR A 357 -17.96 -24.79 16.32
N SER A 358 -17.36 -25.95 16.06
CA SER A 358 -17.81 -27.26 16.55
C SER A 358 -17.41 -27.54 18.00
N GLY A 359 -16.77 -26.58 18.68
CA GLY A 359 -16.32 -26.71 20.07
C GLY A 359 -15.03 -27.52 20.24
N GLN A 360 -14.30 -27.80 19.16
CA GLN A 360 -13.00 -28.46 19.25
C GLN A 360 -11.93 -27.47 19.73
N ILE A 361 -10.97 -27.98 20.50
CA ILE A 361 -9.83 -27.19 20.98
C ILE A 361 -8.85 -27.05 19.83
N VAL A 362 -8.60 -25.80 19.42
CA VAL A 362 -7.62 -25.47 18.38
C VAL A 362 -6.38 -24.86 19.01
N SER A 363 -5.21 -25.40 18.68
CA SER A 363 -3.93 -24.85 19.13
C SER A 363 -3.77 -23.40 18.67
N LYS A 364 -3.33 -22.53 19.60
CA LYS A 364 -3.02 -21.12 19.31
C LYS A 364 -1.99 -21.01 18.19
N GLU A 365 -0.96 -21.84 18.19
CA GLU A 365 0.13 -21.81 17.20
C GLU A 365 -0.38 -22.18 15.80
N MET A 366 -1.22 -23.21 15.70
CA MET A 366 -1.84 -23.61 14.43
C MET A 366 -2.73 -22.49 13.88
N MET A 367 -3.52 -21.84 14.75
CA MET A 367 -4.36 -20.71 14.36
C MET A 367 -3.53 -19.52 13.88
N VAL A 368 -2.47 -19.14 14.60
CA VAL A 368 -1.58 -18.03 14.21
C VAL A 368 -0.93 -18.31 12.85
N THR A 369 -0.46 -19.54 12.64
CA THR A 369 0.13 -19.97 11.35
C THR A 369 -0.88 -19.84 10.20
N ALA A 370 -2.09 -20.39 10.37
CA ALA A 370 -3.13 -20.33 9.34
C ALA A 370 -3.61 -18.90 9.06
N LEU A 371 -3.73 -18.06 10.09
CA LEU A 371 -4.04 -16.63 9.95
C LEU A 371 -2.96 -15.89 9.16
N THR A 372 -1.68 -16.13 9.44
CA THR A 372 -0.55 -15.49 8.72
C THR A 372 -0.51 -15.92 7.25
N GLU A 373 -0.72 -17.21 6.98
CA GLU A 373 -0.80 -17.74 5.61
C GLU A 373 -1.98 -17.13 4.85
N ALA A 374 -3.17 -17.13 5.45
CA ALA A 374 -4.38 -16.58 4.84
C ALA A 374 -4.25 -15.09 4.55
N LYS A 375 -3.70 -14.30 5.48
CA LYS A 375 -3.40 -12.88 5.27
C LYS A 375 -2.53 -12.69 4.03
N THR A 376 -1.43 -13.44 3.94
CA THR A 376 -0.48 -13.33 2.84
C THR A 376 -1.17 -13.63 1.49
N LYS A 377 -1.94 -14.71 1.43
CA LYS A 377 -2.67 -15.12 0.21
C LYS A 377 -3.74 -14.08 -0.19
N LEU A 378 -4.51 -13.58 0.77
CA LEU A 378 -5.52 -12.53 0.55
C LEU A 378 -4.89 -11.23 0.03
N GLU A 379 -3.79 -10.77 0.64
CA GLU A 379 -3.08 -9.56 0.23
C GLU A 379 -2.46 -9.69 -1.17
N GLN A 380 -1.87 -10.85 -1.48
CA GLN A 380 -1.34 -11.14 -2.82
C GLN A 380 -2.45 -11.15 -3.88
N TYR A 381 -3.59 -11.77 -3.58
CA TYR A 381 -4.72 -11.83 -4.49
C TYR A 381 -5.33 -10.43 -4.73
N ALA A 382 -5.52 -9.63 -3.68
CA ALA A 382 -5.95 -8.25 -3.81
C ALA A 382 -4.96 -7.40 -4.63
N GLU A 383 -3.66 -7.55 -4.38
CA GLU A 383 -2.62 -6.83 -5.13
C GLU A 383 -2.63 -7.20 -6.62
N LYS A 384 -2.86 -8.47 -6.96
CA LYS A 384 -3.05 -8.92 -8.34
C LYS A 384 -4.24 -8.24 -9.01
N MET A 385 -5.39 -8.19 -8.33
CA MET A 385 -6.57 -7.47 -8.84
C MET A 385 -6.29 -5.99 -9.09
N TYR A 386 -5.56 -5.33 -8.16
CA TYR A 386 -5.16 -3.94 -8.37
C TYR A 386 -4.26 -3.77 -9.59
N GLN A 387 -3.19 -4.56 -9.69
CA GLN A 387 -2.22 -4.45 -10.78
C GLN A 387 -2.84 -4.74 -12.15
N GLU A 388 -3.72 -5.74 -12.24
CA GLU A 388 -4.26 -6.20 -13.52
C GLU A 388 -5.50 -5.43 -13.97
N LYS A 389 -6.31 -4.91 -13.02
CA LYS A 389 -7.64 -4.39 -13.34
C LYS A 389 -7.89 -2.93 -12.95
N ILE A 390 -7.36 -2.47 -11.81
CA ILE A 390 -7.74 -1.17 -11.24
C ILE A 390 -6.69 -0.11 -11.49
N SER A 391 -5.44 -0.36 -11.10
CA SER A 391 -4.38 0.63 -11.20
C SER A 391 -4.12 1.11 -12.64
N PRO A 392 -4.17 0.25 -13.69
CA PRO A 392 -4.09 0.73 -15.07
C PRO A 392 -5.23 1.68 -15.47
N LEU A 393 -6.46 1.40 -15.03
CA LEU A 393 -7.62 2.24 -15.28
C LEU A 393 -7.50 3.58 -14.55
N VAL A 394 -7.15 3.55 -13.27
CA VAL A 394 -6.88 4.75 -12.46
C VAL A 394 -5.78 5.60 -13.08
N PHE A 395 -4.70 4.98 -13.55
CA PHE A 395 -3.62 5.68 -14.21
C PHE A 395 -4.09 6.35 -15.51
N TYR A 396 -4.85 5.64 -16.36
CA TYR A 396 -5.43 6.20 -17.57
C TYR A 396 -6.34 7.39 -17.32
N ILE A 397 -7.29 7.25 -16.39
CA ILE A 397 -8.22 8.32 -16.04
C ILE A 397 -7.46 9.54 -15.52
N GLY A 398 -6.47 9.33 -14.64
CA GLY A 398 -5.70 10.44 -14.08
C GLY A 398 -4.73 11.10 -15.08
N VAL A 399 -4.32 10.40 -16.14
CA VAL A 399 -3.50 10.96 -17.23
C VAL A 399 -4.35 11.71 -18.26
N THR A 400 -5.47 11.12 -18.68
CA THR A 400 -6.29 11.64 -19.78
C THR A 400 -7.38 12.60 -19.32
N GLY A 401 -7.78 12.52 -18.05
CA GLY A 401 -8.96 13.20 -17.53
C GLY A 401 -10.28 12.62 -18.04
N MET A 402 -10.24 11.47 -18.73
CA MET A 402 -11.40 10.86 -19.37
C MET A 402 -11.56 9.40 -18.94
N LEU A 403 -12.80 8.90 -18.97
CA LEU A 403 -13.04 7.47 -18.92
C LEU A 403 -12.66 6.83 -20.26
N PRO A 404 -12.21 5.56 -20.27
CA PRO A 404 -12.09 4.80 -21.51
C PRO A 404 -13.39 4.81 -22.30
N GLU A 405 -13.31 4.80 -23.63
CA GLU A 405 -14.48 4.88 -24.51
C GLU A 405 -15.50 3.77 -24.21
N GLU A 406 -15.04 2.57 -23.85
CA GLU A 406 -15.89 1.42 -23.53
C GLU A 406 -16.66 1.58 -22.20
N MET A 407 -16.24 2.50 -21.34
CA MET A 407 -16.82 2.77 -20.01
C MET A 407 -17.58 4.11 -19.96
N SER A 408 -17.86 4.70 -21.14
CA SER A 408 -18.48 6.02 -21.22
C SER A 408 -19.81 6.07 -20.46
N ALA A 409 -19.85 6.93 -19.44
CA ALA A 409 -21.02 7.16 -18.60
C ALA A 409 -21.17 8.67 -18.36
N PRO A 410 -22.41 9.18 -18.19
CA PRO A 410 -22.61 10.59 -17.87
C PRO A 410 -22.03 10.91 -16.51
N ALA A 411 -21.31 12.03 -16.44
CA ALA A 411 -20.84 12.57 -15.18
C ALA A 411 -21.99 13.00 -14.29
N MET A 412 -21.87 12.72 -12.98
CA MET A 412 -22.80 13.15 -11.95
C MET A 412 -22.04 13.92 -10.86
N THR A 413 -22.71 14.89 -10.27
CA THR A 413 -22.29 15.55 -9.03
C THR A 413 -22.60 14.68 -7.80
N ALA A 414 -21.99 14.99 -6.65
CA ALA A 414 -22.32 14.33 -5.39
C ALA A 414 -23.82 14.44 -5.04
N THR A 415 -24.46 15.57 -5.34
CA THR A 415 -25.89 15.81 -5.08
C THR A 415 -26.77 14.92 -5.96
N GLU A 416 -26.46 14.80 -7.24
CA GLU A 416 -27.20 13.93 -8.17
C GLU A 416 -27.02 12.46 -7.81
N LEU A 417 -25.80 12.05 -7.46
CA LEU A 417 -25.53 10.69 -7.01
C LEU A 417 -26.25 10.38 -5.69
N ALA A 418 -26.23 11.30 -4.72
CA ALA A 418 -26.96 11.15 -3.46
C ALA A 418 -28.48 11.10 -3.66
N ARG A 419 -29.02 11.81 -4.66
CA ARG A 419 -30.45 11.68 -5.00
C ARG A 419 -30.79 10.29 -5.55
N LYS A 420 -29.87 9.68 -6.32
CA LYS A 420 -30.04 8.33 -6.87
C LYS A 420 -29.82 7.25 -5.82
N TYR A 421 -28.82 7.42 -4.95
CA TYR A 421 -28.41 6.49 -3.90
C TYR A 421 -28.30 7.23 -2.55
N PRO A 422 -29.42 7.45 -1.83
CA PRO A 422 -29.48 8.36 -0.68
C PRO A 422 -28.75 7.89 0.58
N HIS A 423 -28.28 6.64 0.60
CA HIS A 423 -27.53 6.07 1.72
C HIS A 423 -26.01 6.27 1.60
N LEU A 424 -25.51 6.75 0.44
CA LEU A 424 -24.08 6.96 0.20
C LEU A 424 -23.50 8.01 1.15
N GLN A 425 -22.28 7.76 1.63
CA GLN A 425 -21.58 8.62 2.58
C GLN A 425 -20.41 9.34 1.93
N PHE A 426 -20.55 10.66 1.76
CA PHE A 426 -19.54 11.51 1.13
C PHE A 426 -18.62 12.19 2.15
N SER A 427 -17.32 12.11 1.92
CA SER A 427 -16.29 12.89 2.62
C SER A 427 -16.34 14.36 2.19
N LYS A 428 -15.57 15.22 2.86
CA LYS A 428 -15.46 16.65 2.49
C LYS A 428 -15.04 16.83 1.03
N TYR A 429 -14.07 16.05 0.55
CA TYR A 429 -13.52 16.16 -0.79
C TYR A 429 -14.42 15.49 -1.85
N GLU A 430 -15.05 14.38 -1.51
CA GLU A 430 -15.99 13.69 -2.40
C GLU A 430 -17.23 14.55 -2.70
N LYS A 431 -17.66 15.42 -1.77
CA LYS A 431 -18.79 16.33 -2.01
C LYS A 431 -18.58 17.31 -3.17
N THR A 432 -17.32 17.61 -3.50
CA THR A 432 -16.94 18.45 -4.64
C THR A 432 -16.42 17.62 -5.82
N GLY A 433 -16.55 16.30 -5.76
CA GLY A 433 -16.10 15.37 -6.78
C GLY A 433 -17.09 15.16 -7.91
N GLN A 434 -16.63 14.43 -8.92
CA GLN A 434 -17.36 13.96 -10.07
C GLN A 434 -17.48 12.44 -10.01
N PHE A 435 -18.63 11.91 -10.39
CA PHE A 435 -18.97 10.50 -10.24
C PHE A 435 -19.48 9.92 -11.54
N PHE A 436 -19.17 8.66 -11.79
CA PHE A 436 -19.62 7.93 -12.97
C PHE A 436 -20.14 6.56 -12.53
N VAL A 437 -21.38 6.26 -12.89
CA VAL A 437 -22.00 4.96 -12.61
C VAL A 437 -21.78 4.07 -13.83
N VAL A 438 -20.94 3.04 -13.67
CA VAL A 438 -20.58 2.08 -14.73
C VAL A 438 -20.96 0.70 -14.22
N GLY A 439 -22.04 0.14 -14.76
CA GLY A 439 -22.60 -1.13 -14.28
C GLY A 439 -23.01 -1.06 -12.80
N ASP A 440 -22.48 -1.97 -11.98
CA ASP A 440 -22.69 -1.98 -10.52
C ASP A 440 -21.73 -1.08 -9.73
N SER A 441 -20.77 -0.49 -10.43
CA SER A 441 -19.65 0.23 -9.86
C SER A 441 -19.81 1.74 -9.98
N VAL A 442 -19.16 2.46 -9.07
CA VAL A 442 -19.10 3.92 -9.06
C VAL A 442 -17.64 4.35 -9.10
N ILE A 443 -17.24 5.01 -10.18
CA ILE A 443 -15.93 5.67 -10.27
C ILE A 443 -16.08 7.08 -9.67
N SER A 444 -15.31 7.38 -8.65
CA SER A 444 -15.31 8.66 -7.95
C SER A 444 -14.00 9.40 -8.25
N ILE A 445 -14.09 10.62 -8.78
CA ILE A 445 -12.94 11.49 -9.05
C ILE A 445 -13.06 12.74 -8.19
N TYR A 446 -12.09 12.99 -7.32
CA TYR A 446 -12.09 14.18 -6.46
C TYR A 446 -10.67 14.65 -6.14
N VAL A 447 -10.55 15.92 -5.78
CA VAL A 447 -9.25 16.55 -5.52
C VAL A 447 -8.94 16.56 -4.02
N GLN A 448 -7.70 16.23 -3.67
CA GLN A 448 -7.15 16.43 -2.32
C GLN A 448 -5.82 17.18 -2.37
N PRO A 449 -5.58 18.14 -1.45
CA PRO A 449 -4.30 18.80 -1.35
C PRO A 449 -3.25 17.84 -0.79
N ALA A 450 -2.06 17.84 -1.39
CA ALA A 450 -0.89 17.12 -0.91
C ALA A 450 0.29 18.06 -0.73
N TYR A 451 0.99 17.88 0.39
CA TYR A 451 2.16 18.67 0.76
C TYR A 451 3.43 17.97 0.31
N TYR A 452 4.37 18.72 -0.26
CA TYR A 452 5.66 18.21 -0.67
C TYR A 452 6.79 19.19 -0.35
N SER A 453 7.97 18.65 -0.02
CA SER A 453 9.16 19.47 0.19
C SER A 453 9.71 19.97 -1.15
N ARG A 454 10.05 21.24 -1.24
CA ARG A 454 10.80 21.77 -2.39
C ARG A 454 12.25 21.30 -2.29
N GLN A 455 12.87 21.01 -3.43
CA GLN A 455 14.33 20.98 -3.50
C GLN A 455 14.79 22.43 -3.34
N THR A 456 15.33 22.77 -2.18
CA THR A 456 16.16 23.95 -2.03
C THR A 456 17.51 23.63 -2.67
N ASP A 457 18.01 24.49 -3.56
CA ASP A 457 19.39 24.42 -4.05
C ASP A 457 20.36 24.60 -2.88
N VAL A 458 20.65 23.51 -2.16
CA VAL A 458 21.71 23.43 -1.17
C VAL A 458 22.27 22.01 -1.24
N SER A 459 23.48 21.94 -1.79
CA SER A 459 24.51 20.92 -1.64
C SER A 459 24.19 19.77 -0.68
N GLU A 460 24.31 18.55 -1.20
CA GLU A 460 24.55 17.35 -0.40
C GLU A 460 25.62 17.65 0.67
N GLN A 461 25.21 17.83 1.91
CA GLN A 461 26.05 17.35 3.01
C GLN A 461 25.93 15.83 2.98
N VAL A 462 26.76 15.23 2.11
CA VAL A 462 27.38 13.98 2.46
C VAL A 462 28.15 14.30 3.74
N VAL A 463 27.60 13.90 4.89
CA VAL A 463 28.41 13.78 6.10
C VAL A 463 29.30 12.56 5.86
N VAL A 464 30.36 12.76 5.08
CA VAL A 464 31.62 12.04 5.26
C VAL A 464 32.24 12.70 6.48
N GLU A 465 31.88 12.22 7.67
CA GLU A 465 32.76 12.42 8.81
C GLU A 465 33.93 11.46 8.64
N LYS A 466 35.13 12.06 8.63
CA LYS A 466 36.43 11.43 8.39
C LYS A 466 36.74 10.30 9.35
#